data_AF-A0A1M4PKI3-F1
#
_entry.id   AF-A0A1M4PKI3-F1
#
_cell.length_a   1.000
_cell.length_b   1.000
_cell.length_c   1.000
_cell.angle_alpha   90.00
_cell.angle_beta   90.00
_cell.angle_gamma   90.00
#
_symmetry.space_group_name_H-M   'P 1'
#
loop_
_entity.id
_entity.type
_entity.pdbx_description
1 polymer ?
#
loop_
_entity_poly.entity_id
_entity_poly.type
_entity_poly.pdbx_seq_one_letter_code
_entity_poly.pdbx_strand_id
1 'polypeptide(L)'
;MVKRPTDLKYTSFFNKLATTLKTFLESCDYECKKKTLMIFTDMTMDSNMDNVIIAFEEGIKCGAREANGIWRTYLRLNSGSLPEVDISLPNTVPKLDKYFPNITQYDQLIGKTNYKKSSNKIK
;
A
#
# COMPACT_ATOMS: atom_id res chain seq x y z
N MET A 1 -17.21 35.93 4.49
CA MET A 1 -16.29 34.87 4.01
C MET A 1 -16.47 34.73 2.50
N VAL A 2 -15.47 35.10 1.69
CA VAL A 2 -15.59 35.12 0.22
C VAL A 2 -15.43 33.70 -0.32
N LYS A 3 -16.42 33.21 -1.07
CA LYS A 3 -16.35 31.91 -1.75
C LYS A 3 -15.29 32.02 -2.85
N ARG A 4 -14.24 31.18 -2.77
CA ARG A 4 -13.21 31.12 -3.82
C ARG A 4 -13.75 30.29 -4.98
N PRO A 5 -13.83 30.84 -6.21
CA PRO A 5 -14.41 30.12 -7.35
C PRO A 5 -13.74 28.77 -7.65
N THR A 6 -12.46 28.62 -7.29
CA THR A 6 -11.64 27.45 -7.57
C THR A 6 -11.67 26.37 -6.47
N ASP A 7 -12.40 26.59 -5.38
CA ASP A 7 -12.41 25.64 -4.26
C ASP A 7 -13.36 24.46 -4.56
N LEU A 8 -12.77 23.28 -4.72
CA LEU A 8 -13.43 22.04 -5.14
C LEU A 8 -14.65 21.71 -4.27
N LYS A 9 -14.61 22.07 -2.98
CA LYS A 9 -15.64 21.78 -1.98
C LYS A 9 -17.02 22.35 -2.32
N TYR A 10 -17.07 23.41 -3.13
CA TYR A 10 -18.33 24.05 -3.52
C TYR A 10 -18.88 23.54 -4.85
N THR A 11 -18.20 22.60 -5.50
CA THR A 11 -18.70 22.01 -6.74
C THR A 11 -19.80 20.99 -6.45
N SER A 12 -20.85 20.99 -7.28
CA SER A 12 -21.93 20.00 -7.19
C SER A 12 -21.43 18.58 -7.42
N PHE A 13 -20.36 18.42 -8.18
CA PHE A 13 -19.67 17.14 -8.38
C PHE A 13 -19.02 16.62 -7.10
N PHE A 14 -18.30 17.49 -6.36
CA PHE A 14 -17.68 17.10 -5.10
C PHE A 14 -18.71 16.54 -4.11
N ASN A 15 -19.91 17.10 -4.06
CA ASN A 15 -20.98 16.60 -3.19
C ASN A 15 -21.51 15.21 -3.57
N LYS A 16 -21.35 14.78 -4.83
CA LYS A 16 -21.80 13.47 -5.32
C LYS A 16 -20.75 12.36 -5.17
N LEU A 17 -19.49 12.72 -4.89
CA LEU A 17 -18.41 11.74 -4.69
C LEU A 17 -18.61 10.90 -3.43
N ALA A 18 -18.00 9.70 -3.43
CA ALA A 18 -17.93 8.82 -2.27
C ALA A 18 -17.31 9.54 -1.06
N THR A 19 -17.80 9.22 0.14
CA THR A 19 -17.33 9.84 1.39
C THR A 19 -15.85 9.60 1.64
N THR A 20 -15.33 8.43 1.28
CA THR A 20 -13.91 8.04 1.37
C THR A 20 -13.00 8.92 0.51
N LEU A 21 -13.45 9.27 -0.70
CA LEU A 21 -12.72 10.19 -1.59
C LEU A 21 -12.73 11.62 -1.07
N LYS A 22 -13.87 12.07 -0.51
CA LYS A 22 -14.00 13.41 0.05
C LYS A 22 -13.04 13.61 1.22
N THR A 23 -13.00 12.67 2.17
CA THR A 23 -12.11 12.76 3.33
C THR A 23 -10.64 12.72 2.93
N PHE A 24 -10.29 11.89 1.94
CA PHE A 24 -8.94 11.86 1.39
C PHE A 24 -8.54 13.20 0.77
N LEU A 25 -9.39 13.75 -0.11
CA LEU A 25 -9.17 15.04 -0.75
C LEU A 25 -9.11 16.17 0.27
N GLU A 26 -9.91 16.16 1.34
CA GLU A 26 -9.85 17.19 2.38
C GLU A 26 -8.52 17.20 3.14
N SER A 27 -7.92 16.03 3.33
CA SER A 27 -6.63 15.86 4.01
C SER A 27 -5.42 16.27 3.16
N CYS A 28 -5.58 16.37 1.84
CA CYS A 28 -4.46 16.63 0.93
C CYS A 28 -4.24 18.11 0.58
N ASP A 29 -2.98 18.44 0.28
CA ASP A 29 -2.56 19.74 -0.23
C ASP A 29 -3.05 20.00 -1.66
N TYR A 30 -2.92 21.24 -2.14
CA TYR A 30 -3.38 21.65 -3.48
C TYR A 30 -2.76 20.79 -4.60
N GLU A 31 -1.45 20.58 -4.58
CA GLU A 31 -0.76 19.76 -5.59
C GLU A 31 -1.17 18.29 -5.50
N CYS A 32 -1.35 17.76 -4.28
CA CYS A 32 -1.84 16.41 -4.09
C CYS A 32 -3.28 16.26 -4.61
N LYS A 33 -4.18 17.22 -4.34
CA LYS A 33 -5.55 17.24 -4.85
C LYS A 33 -5.57 17.21 -6.37
N LYS A 34 -4.76 18.04 -7.01
CA LYS A 34 -4.64 18.09 -8.48
C LYS A 34 -4.22 16.74 -9.05
N LYS A 35 -3.13 16.15 -8.52
CA LYS A 35 -2.64 14.83 -8.96
C LYS A 35 -3.65 13.72 -8.71
N THR A 36 -4.31 13.74 -7.55
CA THR A 36 -5.35 12.76 -7.18
C THR A 36 -6.52 12.83 -8.13
N LEU A 37 -6.96 14.04 -8.52
CA LEU A 37 -8.04 14.21 -9.48
C LEU A 37 -7.64 13.77 -10.89
N MET A 38 -6.41 14.05 -11.34
CA MET A 38 -5.89 13.54 -12.62
C MET A 38 -5.87 12.00 -12.63
N ILE A 39 -5.31 11.41 -11.58
CA ILE A 39 -5.28 9.96 -11.44
C ILE A 39 -6.69 9.38 -11.37
N PHE A 40 -7.61 10.04 -10.67
CA PHE A 40 -9.01 9.64 -10.62
C PHE A 40 -9.66 9.67 -12.00
N THR A 41 -9.42 10.71 -12.81
CA THR A 41 -9.93 10.77 -14.18
C THR A 41 -9.36 9.65 -15.04
N ASP A 42 -8.05 9.39 -14.96
CA ASP A 42 -7.38 8.34 -15.72
C ASP A 42 -7.94 6.96 -15.36
N MET A 43 -8.09 6.67 -14.06
CA MET A 43 -8.68 5.42 -13.57
C MET A 43 -10.13 5.23 -14.03
N THR A 44 -10.94 6.30 -14.07
CA THR A 44 -12.34 6.24 -14.54
C THR A 44 -12.48 6.13 -16.05
N MET A 45 -11.45 6.51 -16.81
CA MET A 45 -11.41 6.29 -18.26
C MET A 45 -11.04 4.84 -18.58
N ASP A 46 -10.10 4.28 -17.82
CA ASP A 46 -9.63 2.91 -17.99
C ASP A 46 -10.60 1.86 -17.40
N SER A 47 -11.42 2.24 -16.41
CA SER A 47 -12.29 1.31 -15.68
C SER A 47 -13.54 1.95 -15.10
N ASN A 48 -14.49 1.12 -14.64
CA ASN A 48 -15.72 1.60 -14.00
C ASN A 48 -15.46 2.34 -12.68
N MET A 49 -16.30 3.33 -12.40
CA MET A 49 -16.23 4.17 -11.19
C MET A 49 -16.18 3.35 -9.89
N ASP A 50 -16.91 2.23 -9.82
CA ASP A 50 -16.94 1.36 -8.64
C ASP A 50 -15.56 0.73 -8.36
N ASN A 51 -14.83 0.33 -9.40
CA ASN A 51 -13.49 -0.24 -9.27
C ASN A 51 -12.49 0.80 -8.75
N VAL A 52 -12.65 2.05 -9.19
CA VAL A 52 -11.86 3.18 -8.70
C VAL A 52 -12.11 3.40 -7.22
N ILE A 53 -13.37 3.41 -6.78
CA ILE A 53 -13.70 3.58 -5.36
C ILE A 53 -13.06 2.47 -4.51
N ILE A 54 -13.14 1.22 -4.95
CA ILE A 54 -12.50 0.07 -4.29
C ILE A 54 -10.99 0.27 -4.20
N ALA A 55 -10.34 0.70 -5.28
CA ALA A 55 -8.90 0.94 -5.30
C ALA A 55 -8.46 2.05 -4.33
N PHE A 56 -9.29 3.09 -4.16
CA PHE A 56 -9.07 4.14 -3.18
C PHE A 56 -9.26 3.64 -1.75
N GLU A 57 -10.30 2.84 -1.48
CA GLU A 57 -10.51 2.25 -0.15
C GLU A 57 -9.38 1.31 0.25
N GLU A 58 -8.93 0.44 -0.67
CA GLU A 58 -7.76 -0.39 -0.44
C GLU A 58 -6.48 0.42 -0.28
N GLY A 59 -6.28 1.45 -1.12
CA GLY A 59 -5.15 2.36 -1.00
C GLY A 59 -5.05 3.00 0.38
N ILE A 60 -6.17 3.51 0.89
CA ILE A 60 -6.25 4.11 2.22
C ILE A 60 -5.97 3.06 3.31
N LYS A 61 -6.53 1.84 3.19
CA LYS A 61 -6.26 0.73 4.13
C LYS A 61 -4.78 0.32 4.14
N CYS A 62 -4.12 0.35 2.98
CA CYS A 62 -2.68 0.08 2.86
C CYS A 62 -1.80 1.26 3.32
N GLY A 63 -2.39 2.36 3.76
CA GLY A 63 -1.66 3.54 4.26
C GLY A 63 -1.15 4.48 3.15
N ALA A 64 -1.67 4.38 1.93
CA ALA A 64 -1.34 5.31 0.87
C ALA A 64 -1.84 6.72 1.21
N ARG A 65 -0.90 7.64 1.40
CA ARG A 65 -1.18 9.07 1.65
C ARG A 65 -1.01 9.95 0.43
N GLU A 66 -0.48 9.39 -0.65
CA GLU A 66 -0.15 10.09 -1.88
C GLU A 66 -0.94 9.53 -3.06
N ALA A 67 -1.21 10.39 -4.04
CA ALA A 67 -1.90 10.01 -5.26
C ALA A 67 -1.21 8.83 -5.99
N ASN A 68 0.12 8.82 -6.03
CA ASN A 68 0.89 7.74 -6.66
C ASN A 68 0.72 6.40 -5.93
N GLY A 69 0.57 6.42 -4.61
CA GLY A 69 0.31 5.21 -3.82
C GLY A 69 -1.02 4.57 -4.21
N ILE A 70 -2.04 5.41 -4.43
CA ILE A 70 -3.38 4.97 -4.87
C ILE A 70 -3.35 4.49 -6.32
N TRP A 71 -2.60 5.14 -7.20
CA TRP A 71 -2.37 4.64 -8.56
C TRP A 71 -1.74 3.25 -8.56
N ARG A 72 -0.77 3.01 -7.66
CA ARG A 72 -0.13 1.70 -7.54
C ARG A 72 -1.10 0.62 -7.04
N THR A 73 -2.01 0.94 -6.12
CA THR A 73 -3.02 -0.04 -5.68
C THR A 73 -4.02 -0.34 -6.78
N TYR A 74 -4.44 0.67 -7.54
CA TYR A 74 -5.28 0.47 -8.72
C TYR A 74 -4.61 -0.41 -9.76
N LEU A 75 -3.35 -0.11 -10.12
CA LEU A 75 -2.59 -0.97 -11.04
C LEU A 75 -2.52 -2.38 -10.49
N ARG A 76 -2.20 -2.58 -9.21
CA ARG A 76 -2.16 -3.92 -8.60
C ARG A 76 -3.49 -4.67 -8.75
N LEU A 77 -4.62 -3.99 -8.54
CA LEU A 77 -5.96 -4.59 -8.66
C LEU A 77 -6.31 -4.93 -10.12
N ASN A 78 -5.91 -4.09 -11.07
CA ASN A 78 -6.28 -4.25 -12.48
C ASN A 78 -5.28 -5.11 -13.28
N SER A 79 -4.02 -5.20 -12.85
CA SER A 79 -2.95 -5.94 -13.56
C SER A 79 -3.08 -7.46 -13.45
N GLY A 80 -4.01 -7.96 -12.63
CA GLY A 80 -4.13 -9.38 -12.31
C GLY A 80 -2.93 -9.91 -11.50
N SER A 81 -2.96 -11.21 -11.17
CA SER A 81 -1.76 -11.88 -10.65
C SER A 81 -0.71 -11.83 -11.74
N LEU A 82 0.34 -11.02 -11.53
CA LEU A 82 1.51 -11.11 -12.40
C LEU A 82 1.95 -12.58 -12.41
N PRO A 83 2.21 -13.17 -13.59
CA PRO A 83 2.82 -14.49 -13.61
C PRO A 83 4.10 -14.41 -12.77
N GLU A 84 4.31 -15.40 -11.90
CA GLU A 84 5.59 -15.57 -11.22
C GLU A 84 6.60 -15.86 -12.33
N VAL A 85 7.18 -14.79 -12.89
CA VAL A 85 8.15 -14.90 -13.96
C VAL A 85 9.39 -15.50 -13.31
N ASP A 86 9.67 -16.75 -13.64
CA ASP A 86 10.94 -17.38 -13.32
C ASP A 86 12.04 -16.58 -14.03
N ILE A 87 12.63 -15.64 -13.29
CA ILE A 87 13.71 -14.79 -13.76
C ILE A 87 14.96 -15.68 -13.83
N SER A 88 15.39 -16.00 -15.06
CA SER A 88 16.68 -16.64 -15.29
C SER A 88 17.79 -15.63 -14.98
N LEU A 89 18.40 -15.80 -13.80
CA LEU A 89 19.49 -14.94 -13.35
C LEU A 89 20.74 -15.16 -14.23
N PRO A 90 21.41 -14.10 -14.70
CA PRO A 90 22.65 -14.24 -15.45
C PRO A 90 23.78 -14.75 -14.55
N ASN A 91 24.73 -15.49 -15.13
CA ASN A 91 25.90 -16.06 -14.42
C ASN A 91 26.81 -15.02 -13.73
N THR A 92 26.59 -13.74 -13.98
CA THR A 92 27.27 -12.61 -13.33
C THR A 92 26.85 -12.44 -11.87
N VAL A 93 25.64 -12.89 -11.50
CA VAL A 93 25.15 -12.75 -10.12
C VAL A 93 25.79 -13.83 -9.25
N PRO A 94 26.49 -13.48 -8.16
CA PRO A 94 27.10 -14.46 -7.27
C PRO A 94 26.00 -15.33 -6.62
N LYS A 95 26.19 -16.65 -6.67
CA LYS A 95 25.29 -17.60 -6.01
C LYS A 95 25.48 -17.48 -4.50
N LEU A 96 24.40 -17.12 -3.80
CA LEU A 96 24.41 -17.10 -2.34
C LEU A 96 24.18 -18.52 -1.83
N ASP A 97 25.20 -19.14 -1.25
CA ASP A 97 25.02 -20.42 -0.56
C ASP A 97 24.16 -20.22 0.68
N LYS A 98 23.38 -21.26 1.03
CA LYS A 98 22.46 -21.22 2.16
C LYS A 98 23.26 -21.06 3.46
N TYR A 99 23.29 -19.83 3.97
CA TYR A 99 23.96 -19.51 5.23
C TYR A 99 23.05 -19.85 6.41
N PHE A 100 23.53 -20.71 7.31
CA PHE A 100 22.87 -21.00 8.56
C PHE A 100 23.60 -20.23 9.68
N PRO A 101 22.98 -19.17 10.26
CA PRO A 101 23.61 -18.44 11.34
C PRO A 101 23.78 -19.35 12.55
N ASN A 102 25.01 -19.44 13.06
CA ASN A 102 25.26 -20.14 14.32
C ASN A 102 24.83 -19.24 15.50
N ILE A 103 23.59 -19.42 15.95
CA ILE A 103 22.98 -18.63 17.03
C ILE A 103 23.36 -19.13 18.44
N THR A 104 24.17 -20.19 18.56
CA THR A 104 24.53 -20.77 19.87
C THR A 104 25.25 -19.79 20.80
N GLN A 105 26.01 -18.83 20.24
CA GLN A 105 26.67 -17.78 21.02
C GLN A 105 25.67 -16.82 21.67
N TYR A 106 24.57 -16.51 20.98
CA TYR A 106 23.48 -15.71 21.54
C TYR A 106 22.70 -16.50 22.59
N ASP A 107 22.43 -17.78 22.35
CA ASP A 107 21.76 -18.66 23.31
C ASP A 107 22.54 -18.77 24.63
N GLN A 108 23.88 -18.78 24.58
CA GLN A 108 24.73 -18.78 25.77
C GLN A 108 24.65 -17.48 26.57
N LEU A 109 24.50 -16.35 25.88
CA LEU A 109 24.36 -15.04 26.51
C LEU A 109 22.97 -14.86 27.13
N ILE A 110 21.93 -15.38 26.47
CA ILE A 110 20.53 -15.32 26.92
C ILE A 110 20.26 -16.35 28.02
N GLY A 111 20.85 -17.54 27.92
CA GLY A 111 20.69 -18.67 28.85
C GLY A 111 21.26 -18.45 30.27
N LYS A 112 21.99 -17.35 30.50
CA LYS A 112 22.36 -16.91 31.86
C LYS A 112 21.20 -16.26 32.62
N THR A 113 20.06 -16.03 31.99
CA THR A 113 18.81 -15.73 32.69
C THR A 113 18.01 -17.02 32.86
N ASN A 114 17.83 -17.43 34.12
CA ASN A 114 17.12 -18.62 34.55
C ASN A 114 15.73 -18.76 33.89
N TYR A 115 15.62 -19.53 32.81
CA TYR A 115 14.35 -20.07 32.36
C TYR A 115 14.30 -21.57 32.67
N LYS A 116 13.62 -21.89 33.77
CA LYS A 116 13.16 -23.26 34.06
C LYS A 116 12.32 -23.73 32.87
N LYS A 117 12.87 -24.61 32.04
CA LYS A 117 12.08 -25.40 31.09
C LYS A 117 11.11 -26.25 31.91
N SER A 118 9.84 -25.86 31.95
CA SER A 118 8.75 -26.79 32.29
C SER A 118 8.64 -27.77 31.12
N SER A 119 9.19 -28.96 31.32
CA SER A 119 9.07 -30.08 30.38
C SER A 119 7.59 -30.51 30.31
N ASN A 120 6.84 -30.02 29.33
CA ASN A 120 5.60 -30.67 28.93
C ASN A 120 5.94 -31.97 28.19
N LYS A 121 5.95 -33.08 28.93
CA LYS A 121 5.81 -34.42 28.37
C LYS A 121 4.39 -34.55 27.82
N ILE A 122 4.27 -34.58 26.50
CA ILE A 122 3.05 -35.09 25.84
C ILE A 122 3.33 -36.56 25.54
N LYS A 123 2.43 -37.42 26.05
CA LYS A 123 2.39 -38.87 25.84
C LYS A 123 1.97 -39.20 24.42
#